data_AF-A0A0C2W0F1-F1
#
_entry.id   AF-A0A0C2W0F1-F1
#
_cell.length_a   1.000
_cell.length_b   1.000
_cell.length_c   1.000
_cell.angle_alpha   90.00
_cell.angle_beta   90.00
_cell.angle_gamma   90.00
#
_symmetry.space_group_name_H-M   'P 1'
#
loop_
_entity.id
_entity.type
_entity.pdbx_description
1 polymer ?
#
loop_
_entity_poly.entity_id
_entity_poly.type
_entity_poly.pdbx_seq_one_letter_code
_entity_poly.pdbx_strand_id
1 'polypeptide(L)'
;MVSSQSMSSQDRSLAEIIGIPFPEFDHKNEVIDPFAEDENRDQAFKEELTEMLLDAFIETHAWSTARLKHESLAAAEKFEAGISNIMEIQQDQGTLTSSLSLSSSPSVSPSVASNSSSISVFGNPRFVACMYADGFVCETEQTRQRLNEFIGRIRNAIAALTNTMLIG
;
A
#
# COMPACT_ATOMS: atom_id res chain seq x y z
N MET A 1 36.20 -7.21 31.89
CA MET A 1 36.87 -8.03 32.93
C MET A 1 37.07 -7.16 34.16
N VAL A 2 36.11 -7.18 35.08
CA VAL A 2 36.22 -6.50 36.38
C VAL A 2 36.71 -7.55 37.38
N SER A 3 37.91 -7.36 37.90
CA SER A 3 38.51 -8.23 38.91
C SER A 3 37.82 -8.00 40.25
N SER A 4 36.91 -8.90 40.62
CA SER A 4 36.29 -8.94 41.95
C SER A 4 37.33 -9.39 42.97
N GLN A 5 37.97 -8.43 43.64
CA GLN A 5 38.92 -8.68 44.72
C GLN A 5 38.14 -9.02 46.00
N SER A 6 38.23 -10.28 46.44
CA SER A 6 37.75 -10.75 47.74
C SER A 6 38.55 -10.04 48.83
N MET A 7 37.92 -9.12 49.55
CA MET A 7 38.51 -8.38 50.67
C MET A 7 38.07 -9.02 51.98
N SER A 8 39.05 -9.55 52.71
CA SER A 8 38.92 -10.00 54.10
C SER A 8 38.37 -8.88 54.98
N SER A 9 37.35 -9.18 55.78
CA SER A 9 36.73 -8.30 56.79
C SER A 9 37.68 -8.02 57.96
N GLN A 10 38.74 -7.25 57.72
CA GLN A 10 39.44 -6.55 58.79
C GLN A 10 38.66 -5.27 59.07
N ASP A 11 38.23 -5.07 60.32
CA ASP A 11 37.57 -3.85 60.80
C ASP A 11 38.49 -2.65 60.55
N ARG A 12 38.35 -2.03 59.37
CA ARG A 12 39.04 -0.77 59.05
C ARG A 12 38.54 0.26 60.06
N SER A 13 39.47 0.95 60.71
CA SER A 13 39.15 1.99 61.67
C SER A 13 38.18 2.98 61.04
N LEU A 14 37.13 3.37 61.77
CA LEU A 14 36.15 4.35 61.29
C LEU A 14 36.83 5.65 60.82
N ALA A 15 37.96 6.02 61.44
CA ALA A 15 38.76 7.16 61.03
C ALA A 15 39.44 6.99 59.66
N GLU A 16 39.79 5.75 59.29
CA GLU A 16 40.34 5.41 57.97
C GLU A 16 39.26 5.52 56.90
N ILE A 17 38.04 5.03 57.17
CA ILE A 17 36.91 5.09 56.23
C ILE A 17 36.47 6.54 55.99
N ILE A 18 36.36 7.34 57.05
CA ILE A 18 35.94 8.75 56.96
C ILE A 18 37.06 9.62 56.35
N GLY A 19 38.31 9.16 56.41
CA GLY A 19 39.45 9.85 55.82
C GLY A 19 39.60 9.65 54.31
N ILE A 20 38.87 8.71 53.70
CA ILE A 20 38.91 8.49 52.25
C ILE A 20 38.16 9.65 51.57
N PRO A 21 38.83 10.47 50.75
CA PRO A 21 38.15 11.50 49.98
C PRO A 21 37.21 10.85 48.95
N PHE A 22 36.02 11.43 48.78
CA PHE A 22 35.09 10.98 47.75
C PHE A 22 35.73 11.14 46.36
N PRO A 23 35.52 10.18 45.46
CA PRO A 23 35.87 10.35 44.05
C PRO A 23 35.24 11.64 43.52
N GLU A 24 35.99 12.37 42.69
CA GLU A 24 35.45 13.55 42.02
C GLU A 24 34.32 13.11 41.07
N PHE A 25 33.14 13.70 41.27
CA PHE A 25 31.96 13.37 40.47
C PHE A 25 31.95 14.20 39.19
N ASP A 26 32.14 13.55 38.06
CA ASP A 26 32.05 14.19 36.76
C ASP A 26 30.60 14.24 36.26
N HIS A 27 29.87 15.24 36.75
CA HIS A 27 28.47 15.48 36.39
C HIS A 27 28.23 15.60 34.88
N LYS A 28 29.24 16.02 34.11
CA LYS A 28 29.09 16.21 32.67
C LYS A 28 28.99 14.85 31.97
N ASN A 29 30.01 14.02 32.16
CA ASN A 29 30.09 12.72 31.50
C ASN A 29 29.05 11.73 32.04
N GLU A 30 28.74 11.78 33.35
CA GLU A 30 27.84 10.81 33.99
C GLU A 30 26.36 11.19 33.87
N VAL A 31 26.03 12.48 33.72
CA VAL A 31 24.62 12.94 33.76
C VAL A 31 24.22 13.75 32.55
N ILE A 32 25.07 14.58 31.96
CA ILE A 32 24.63 15.48 30.87
C ILE A 32 24.79 14.78 29.52
N ASP A 33 25.95 14.19 29.28
CA ASP A 33 26.29 13.61 27.98
C ASP A 33 25.36 12.46 27.56
N PRO A 34 24.90 11.54 28.45
CA PRO A 34 23.95 10.51 28.06
C PRO A 34 22.61 11.06 27.54
N PHE A 35 22.12 12.17 28.11
CA PHE A 35 20.87 12.77 27.65
C PHE A 35 21.04 13.50 26.33
N ALA A 36 22.19 14.15 26.12
CA ALA A 36 22.51 14.76 24.83
C ALA A 36 22.66 13.70 23.73
N GLU A 37 23.26 12.55 24.05
CA GLU A 37 23.34 11.42 23.13
C GLU A 37 21.94 10.85 22.83
N ASP A 38 21.10 10.64 23.85
CA ASP A 38 19.73 10.18 23.67
C ASP A 38 18.88 11.13 22.82
N GLU A 39 18.98 12.44 23.04
CA GLU A 39 18.27 13.43 22.23
C GLU A 39 18.70 13.35 20.75
N ASN A 40 20.00 13.16 20.50
CA ASN A 40 20.52 12.97 19.14
C ASN A 40 20.04 11.66 18.51
N ARG A 41 20.01 10.56 19.27
CA ARG A 41 19.47 9.27 18.78
C ARG A 41 17.99 9.38 18.43
N ASP A 42 17.21 10.04 19.28
CA ASP A 42 15.78 10.29 19.04
C ASP A 42 15.55 11.14 17.80
N GLN A 43 16.38 12.15 17.59
CA GLN A 43 16.31 12.99 16.40
C GLN A 43 16.64 12.21 15.12
N ALA A 44 17.73 11.45 15.13
CA ALA A 44 18.11 10.60 14.01
C ALA A 44 17.02 9.56 13.68
N PHE A 45 16.41 8.96 14.71
CA PHE A 45 15.30 8.03 14.56
C PHE A 45 14.07 8.67 13.90
N LYS A 46 13.70 9.90 14.32
CA LYS A 46 12.57 10.63 13.73
C LYS A 46 12.80 10.93 12.26
N GLU A 47 14.04 11.28 11.89
CA GLU A 47 14.41 11.56 10.51
C GLU A 47 14.31 10.29 9.66
N GLU A 48 14.91 9.18 10.11
CA GLU A 48 14.85 7.88 9.41
C GLU A 48 13.40 7.38 9.26
N LEU A 49 12.59 7.46 10.32
CA LEU A 49 11.18 7.06 10.27
C LEU A 49 10.39 7.91 9.26
N THR A 50 10.65 9.22 9.24
CA THR A 50 9.98 10.15 8.33
C THR A 50 10.35 9.85 6.88
N GLU A 51 11.63 9.59 6.61
CA GLU A 51 12.10 9.19 5.27
C GLU A 51 11.42 7.90 4.81
N MET A 52 11.40 6.87 5.68
CA MET A 52 10.78 5.58 5.38
C MET A 52 9.27 5.71 5.11
N LEU A 53 8.55 6.52 5.90
CA LEU A 53 7.12 6.76 5.65
C LEU A 53 6.89 7.50 4.33
N LEU A 54 7.70 8.52 4.05
CA LEU A 54 7.54 9.31 2.83
C LEU A 54 7.76 8.45 1.58
N ASP A 55 8.79 7.61 1.58
CA ASP A 55 9.07 6.68 0.47
C ASP A 55 7.88 5.72 0.25
N ALA A 56 7.36 5.12 1.33
CA ALA A 56 6.20 4.24 1.26
C ALA A 56 4.94 4.94 0.70
N PHE A 57 4.71 6.20 1.08
CA PHE A 57 3.60 6.99 0.54
C PHE A 57 3.78 7.28 -0.95
N ILE A 58 4.99 7.67 -1.38
CA ILE A 58 5.29 7.98 -2.78
C ILE A 58 5.15 6.72 -3.63
N GLU A 59 5.69 5.59 -3.19
CA GLU A 59 5.56 4.31 -3.89
C GLU A 59 4.09 3.90 -4.04
N THR A 60 3.31 4.01 -2.96
CA THR A 60 1.87 3.70 -2.97
C THR A 60 1.09 4.63 -3.91
N HIS A 61 1.42 5.92 -3.93
CA HIS A 61 0.80 6.90 -4.83
C HIS A 61 1.15 6.62 -6.29
N ALA A 62 2.43 6.35 -6.59
CA ALA A 62 2.88 6.00 -7.93
C ALA A 62 2.16 4.74 -8.42
N TRP A 63 2.04 3.73 -7.56
CA TRP A 63 1.41 2.47 -7.90
C TRP A 63 -0.11 2.60 -8.14
N SER A 64 -0.83 3.27 -7.25
CA SER A 64 -2.27 3.54 -7.41
C SER A 64 -2.58 4.36 -8.67
N THR A 65 -1.73 5.34 -8.99
CA THR A 65 -1.88 6.15 -10.21
C THR A 65 -1.61 5.33 -11.47
N ALA A 66 -0.58 4.49 -11.47
CA ALA A 66 -0.27 3.61 -12.60
C ALA A 66 -1.39 2.60 -12.85
N ARG A 67 -1.92 2.00 -11.79
CA ARG A 67 -3.02 1.04 -11.84
C ARG A 67 -4.28 1.63 -12.45
N LEU A 68 -4.68 2.84 -12.02
CA LEU A 68 -5.88 3.50 -12.53
C LEU A 68 -5.80 3.73 -14.06
N LYS A 69 -4.63 4.11 -14.56
CA LYS A 69 -4.39 4.29 -16.01
C LYS A 69 -4.46 2.96 -16.75
N HIS A 70 -3.89 1.90 -16.20
CA HIS A 70 -3.91 0.58 -16.82
C HIS A 70 -5.35 0.02 -16.88
N GLU A 71 -6.10 0.10 -15.78
CA GLU A 71 -7.48 -0.39 -15.73
C GLU A 71 -8.40 0.41 -16.67
N SER A 72 -8.21 1.72 -16.80
CA SER A 72 -9.00 2.53 -17.73
C SER A 72 -8.68 2.23 -19.20
N LEU A 73 -7.40 2.01 -19.53
CA LEU A 73 -6.96 1.59 -20.87
C LEU A 73 -7.53 0.22 -21.24
N ALA A 74 -7.41 -0.78 -20.36
CA ALA A 74 -7.96 -2.11 -20.58
C ALA A 74 -9.48 -2.08 -20.78
N ALA A 75 -10.20 -1.22 -20.06
CA ALA A 75 -11.63 -1.02 -20.26
C ALA A 75 -11.94 -0.39 -21.63
N ALA A 76 -11.17 0.62 -22.04
CA ALA A 76 -11.32 1.28 -23.35
C ALA A 76 -11.07 0.31 -24.51
N GLU A 77 -9.99 -0.47 -24.45
CA GLU A 77 -9.66 -1.51 -25.45
C GLU A 77 -10.79 -2.54 -25.57
N LYS A 78 -11.38 -2.95 -24.45
CA LYS A 78 -12.53 -3.86 -24.46
C LYS A 78 -13.75 -3.27 -25.15
N PHE A 79 -14.01 -1.97 -24.96
CA PHE A 79 -15.10 -1.29 -25.67
C PHE A 79 -14.80 -1.18 -27.17
N GLU A 80 -13.57 -0.86 -27.54
CA GLU A 80 -13.14 -0.76 -28.94
C GLU A 80 -13.23 -2.11 -29.68
N ALA A 81 -12.83 -3.19 -29.02
CA ALA A 81 -13.00 -4.55 -29.52
C ALA A 81 -14.49 -4.91 -29.69
N GLY A 82 -15.33 -4.50 -28.73
CA GLY A 82 -16.79 -4.70 -28.80
C GLY A 82 -17.41 -3.94 -29.98
N ILE A 83 -17.00 -2.69 -30.21
CA ILE A 83 -17.45 -1.90 -31.36
C ILE A 83 -17.03 -2.56 -32.67
N SER A 84 -15.76 -2.98 -32.78
CA SER A 84 -15.22 -3.64 -33.97
C SER A 84 -15.99 -4.91 -34.30
N ASN A 85 -16.27 -5.75 -33.29
CA ASN A 85 -17.06 -6.96 -33.44
C ASN A 85 -18.50 -6.67 -33.92
N ILE A 86 -19.17 -5.65 -33.36
CA ILE A 86 -20.51 -5.25 -33.81
C ILE A 86 -20.46 -4.78 -35.28
N MET A 87 -19.43 -4.03 -35.65
CA MET A 87 -19.24 -3.53 -37.02
C MET A 87 -19.07 -4.66 -38.03
N GLU A 88 -18.25 -5.68 -37.69
CA GLU A 88 -18.05 -6.89 -38.49
C GLU A 88 -19.37 -7.66 -38.66
N ILE A 89 -20.11 -7.87 -37.57
CA ILE A 89 -21.42 -8.54 -37.60
C ILE A 89 -22.42 -7.76 -38.48
N GLN A 90 -22.43 -6.42 -38.43
CA GLN A 90 -23.30 -5.59 -39.28
C GLN A 90 -22.91 -5.67 -40.76
N GLN A 91 -21.62 -5.69 -41.05
CA GLN A 91 -21.10 -5.85 -42.40
C GLN A 91 -21.56 -7.17 -43.02
N ASP A 92 -21.47 -8.26 -42.27
CA ASP A 92 -21.86 -9.61 -42.72
C ASP A 92 -23.38 -9.77 -42.89
N GLN A 93 -24.19 -9.06 -42.09
CA GLN A 93 -25.65 -9.09 -42.19
C GLN A 93 -26.22 -8.28 -43.37
N GLY A 94 -25.38 -7.63 -44.18
CA GLY A 94 -25.82 -6.94 -45.40
C GLY A 94 -26.64 -5.67 -45.16
N THR A 95 -26.69 -5.16 -43.93
CA THR A 95 -27.40 -3.92 -43.56
C THR A 95 -26.54 -2.67 -43.74
N LEU A 96 -25.84 -2.56 -44.87
CA LEU A 96 -25.60 -1.26 -45.50
C LEU A 96 -26.75 -0.99 -46.47
N THR A 97 -27.98 -0.87 -45.96
CA THR A 97 -29.05 -0.26 -46.74
C THR A 97 -28.75 1.24 -46.83
N SER A 98 -28.06 1.58 -47.90
CA SER A 98 -28.34 2.77 -48.68
C SER A 98 -29.86 2.95 -48.81
N SER A 99 -30.50 3.71 -47.92
CA SER A 99 -31.87 4.21 -48.15
C SER A 99 -32.26 5.36 -47.19
N LEU A 100 -31.36 6.33 -47.00
CA LEU A 100 -31.81 7.70 -46.68
C LEU A 100 -31.99 8.48 -47.99
N SER A 101 -32.88 7.99 -48.86
CA SER A 101 -33.44 8.79 -49.95
C SER A 101 -34.91 9.06 -49.62
N LEU A 102 -35.14 10.32 -49.26
CA LEU A 102 -36.43 10.97 -49.09
C LEU A 102 -37.40 10.69 -50.25
N SER A 103 -38.70 10.76 -49.92
CA SER A 103 -39.89 10.88 -50.80
C SER A 103 -40.30 9.61 -51.56
N SER A 104 -41.53 9.08 -51.51
CA SER A 104 -42.84 9.74 -51.57
C SER A 104 -43.96 8.80 -51.06
N SER A 105 -44.87 9.35 -50.23
CA SER A 105 -46.30 9.04 -49.88
C SER A 105 -47.08 7.83 -50.45
N PRO A 106 -48.30 7.49 -49.94
CA PRO A 106 -48.83 7.46 -48.55
C PRO A 106 -49.66 6.18 -48.24
N SER A 107 -50.21 6.13 -47.01
CA SER A 107 -51.40 5.37 -46.59
C SER A 107 -51.27 3.85 -46.38
N VAL A 108 -51.30 3.41 -45.12
CA VAL A 108 -52.43 2.67 -44.49
C VAL A 108 -52.05 2.40 -43.02
N SER A 109 -52.85 2.91 -42.09
CA SER A 109 -52.91 2.53 -40.66
C SER A 109 -53.36 1.06 -40.53
N PRO A 110 -53.03 0.26 -39.49
CA PRO A 110 -53.25 0.67 -38.09
C PRO A 110 -52.37 0.01 -37.01
N SER A 111 -52.69 0.41 -35.78
CA SER A 111 -52.63 -0.38 -34.54
C SER A 111 -51.43 -0.15 -33.61
N VAL A 112 -51.81 0.40 -32.47
CA VAL A 112 -51.06 0.56 -31.22
C VAL A 112 -50.58 -0.80 -30.72
N ALA A 113 -49.27 -0.93 -30.53
CA ALA A 113 -48.67 -1.81 -29.54
C ALA A 113 -47.49 -1.05 -28.92
N SER A 114 -47.76 -0.37 -27.80
CA SER A 114 -46.72 0.15 -26.92
C SER A 114 -45.96 -1.00 -26.31
N ASN A 115 -44.85 -1.37 -26.95
CA ASN A 115 -43.88 -2.27 -26.35
C ASN A 115 -42.75 -1.39 -25.84
N SER A 116 -42.93 -0.87 -24.62
CA SER A 116 -41.84 -0.32 -23.83
C SER A 116 -40.89 -1.46 -23.46
N SER A 117 -39.98 -1.81 -24.37
CA SER A 117 -38.82 -2.62 -24.05
C SER A 117 -37.82 -1.73 -23.32
N SER A 118 -38.06 -1.53 -22.02
CA SER A 118 -37.01 -1.15 -21.09
C SER A 118 -35.91 -2.21 -21.19
N ILE A 119 -34.81 -1.85 -21.84
CA ILE A 119 -33.56 -2.60 -21.83
C ILE A 119 -33.03 -2.54 -20.39
N SER A 120 -33.44 -3.48 -19.55
CA SER A 120 -32.84 -3.74 -18.24
C SER A 120 -31.57 -4.57 -18.45
N VAL A 121 -30.44 -3.90 -18.69
CA VAL A 121 -29.12 -4.55 -18.85
C VAL A 121 -28.47 -4.93 -17.52
N PHE A 122 -29.04 -4.57 -16.37
CA PHE A 122 -28.45 -4.89 -15.07
C PHE A 122 -29.22 -5.99 -14.35
N GLY A 123 -28.86 -7.24 -14.61
CA GLY A 123 -29.42 -8.36 -13.85
C GLY A 123 -29.05 -9.76 -14.33
N ASN A 124 -27.95 -9.95 -15.06
CA ASN A 124 -27.53 -11.30 -15.46
C ASN A 124 -26.43 -11.81 -14.51
N PRO A 125 -26.72 -12.74 -13.57
CA PRO A 125 -25.73 -13.26 -12.61
C PRO A 125 -24.63 -14.10 -13.26
N ARG A 126 -24.69 -14.36 -14.58
CA ARG A 126 -23.56 -14.94 -15.33
C ARG A 126 -22.40 -13.97 -15.54
N PHE A 127 -22.60 -12.67 -15.39
CA PHE A 127 -21.51 -11.68 -15.59
C PHE A 127 -20.44 -11.75 -14.48
N VAL A 128 -20.76 -12.36 -13.33
CA VAL A 128 -19.81 -12.55 -12.22
C VAL A 128 -18.89 -13.75 -12.45
N ALA A 129 -19.25 -14.69 -13.34
CA ALA A 129 -18.45 -15.89 -13.58
C ALA A 129 -17.26 -15.66 -14.52
N CYS A 130 -17.25 -14.58 -15.33
CA CYS A 130 -16.15 -14.29 -16.24
C CYS A 130 -14.99 -13.49 -15.60
N MET A 131 -15.06 -13.19 -14.29
CA MET A 131 -13.95 -12.54 -13.56
C MET A 131 -12.78 -13.50 -13.23
N TYR A 132 -12.88 -14.80 -13.60
CA TYR A 132 -11.93 -15.83 -13.17
C TYR A 132 -11.19 -16.59 -14.28
N ALA A 133 -11.39 -16.25 -15.55
CA ALA A 133 -10.81 -17.01 -16.65
C ALA A 133 -10.20 -16.07 -17.70
N ASP A 134 -9.11 -15.39 -17.32
CA ASP A 134 -7.94 -15.15 -18.19
C ASP A 134 -6.98 -14.16 -17.50
N GLY A 135 -5.79 -14.64 -17.11
CA GLY A 135 -4.59 -13.83 -16.84
C GLY A 135 -4.49 -13.01 -15.54
N PHE A 136 -5.59 -12.59 -14.91
CA PHE A 136 -5.54 -11.53 -13.88
C PHE A 136 -5.06 -11.95 -12.46
N VAL A 137 -4.95 -13.26 -12.20
CA VAL A 137 -4.58 -13.80 -10.88
C VAL A 137 -3.09 -13.60 -10.55
N CYS A 138 -2.23 -13.42 -11.56
CA CYS A 138 -0.78 -13.33 -11.34
C CYS A 138 -0.35 -11.95 -10.80
N GLU A 139 -0.82 -10.84 -11.39
CA GLU A 139 -0.41 -9.49 -10.98
C GLU A 139 -1.01 -9.07 -9.63
N THR A 140 -2.26 -9.44 -9.38
CA THR A 140 -2.92 -9.15 -8.10
C THR A 140 -2.25 -9.90 -6.95
N GLU A 141 -1.91 -11.18 -7.14
CA GLU A 141 -1.22 -11.97 -6.14
C GLU A 141 0.24 -11.53 -5.93
N GLN A 142 0.94 -11.13 -6.99
CA GLN A 142 2.29 -10.55 -6.87
C GLN A 142 2.26 -9.24 -6.08
N THR A 143 1.25 -8.40 -6.28
CA THR A 143 1.10 -7.17 -5.50
C THR A 143 0.79 -7.48 -4.03
N ARG A 144 -0.09 -8.46 -3.77
CA ARG A 144 -0.40 -8.91 -2.41
C ARG A 144 0.85 -9.44 -1.71
N GLN A 145 1.72 -10.14 -2.43
CA GLN A 145 3.01 -10.60 -1.91
C GLN A 145 3.95 -9.45 -1.59
N ARG A 146 4.13 -8.47 -2.49
CA ARG A 146 4.98 -7.29 -2.24
C ARG A 146 4.50 -6.48 -1.04
N LEU A 147 3.18 -6.28 -0.92
CA LEU A 147 2.60 -5.58 0.22
C LEU A 147 2.81 -6.35 1.53
N ASN A 148 2.63 -7.68 1.52
CA ASN A 148 2.89 -8.50 2.71
C ASN A 148 4.36 -8.52 3.11
N GLU A 149 5.27 -8.54 2.13
CA GLU A 149 6.71 -8.43 2.37
C GLU A 149 7.05 -7.09 3.01
N PHE A 150 6.52 -5.99 2.46
CA PHE A 150 6.69 -4.65 3.02
C PHE A 150 6.15 -4.54 4.45
N ILE A 151 4.91 -4.97 4.68
CA ILE A 151 4.31 -5.01 6.03
C ILE A 151 5.16 -5.86 6.99
N GLY A 152 5.72 -6.97 6.50
CA GLY A 152 6.64 -7.81 7.25
C GLY A 152 7.92 -7.07 7.65
N ARG A 153 8.53 -6.33 6.70
CA ARG A 153 9.71 -5.50 6.98
C ARG A 153 9.42 -4.42 8.01
N ILE A 154 8.29 -3.72 7.88
CA ILE A 154 7.84 -2.71 8.84
C ILE A 154 7.62 -3.34 10.23
N ARG A 155 6.91 -4.46 10.32
CA ARG A 155 6.67 -5.16 11.60
C ARG A 155 7.98 -5.61 12.26
N ASN A 156 8.91 -6.15 11.48
CA ASN A 156 10.20 -6.59 11.99
C ASN A 156 11.07 -5.41 12.44
N ALA A 157 11.07 -4.30 11.69
CA ALA A 157 11.76 -3.08 12.09
C ALA A 157 11.19 -2.54 13.41
N ILE A 158 9.87 -2.44 13.53
CA ILE A 158 9.20 -2.02 14.77
C ILE A 158 9.54 -2.98 15.92
N ALA A 159 9.48 -4.30 15.71
CA ALA A 159 9.81 -5.28 16.74
C ALA A 159 11.28 -5.20 17.20
N ALA A 160 12.22 -4.97 16.28
CA ALA A 160 13.62 -4.74 16.63
C ALA A 160 13.81 -3.46 17.46
N LEU A 161 13.08 -2.39 17.11
CA LEU A 161 13.06 -1.13 17.85
C LEU A 161 12.43 -1.27 19.25
N THR A 162 11.41 -2.12 19.40
CA THR A 162 10.75 -2.29 20.71
C THR A 162 11.56 -3.18 21.65
N ASN A 163 12.23 -4.21 21.12
CA ASN A 163 13.07 -5.11 21.93
C ASN A 163 14.37 -4.44 22.42
N THR A 164 14.88 -3.44 21.70
CA THR A 164 16.04 -2.65 22.14
C THR A 164 15.70 -1.68 23.27
N MET A 165 14.44 -1.24 23.38
CA MET A 165 13.96 -0.38 24.47
C MET A 165 13.60 -1.11 25.78
N LEU A 166 13.49 -2.45 25.76
CA LEU A 166 13.10 -3.26 26.93
C LEU A 166 14.29 -3.94 27.64
N ILE A 167 15.51 -3.78 27.13
CA ILE A 167 16.73 -4.44 27.65
C ILE A 167 17.80 -3.42 28.13
N GLY A 168 17.59 -2.11 27.93
CA GLY A 168 18.39 -1.05 28.56
C GLY A 168 17.74 -0.54 29.84
#